data_AF-A0A3L6JM31-F1
#
_entry.id   AF-A0A3L6JM31-F1
#
_cell.length_a   1.000
_cell.length_b   1.000
_cell.length_c   1.000
_cell.angle_alpha   90.00
_cell.angle_beta   90.00
_cell.angle_gamma   90.00
#
_symmetry.space_group_name_H-M   'P 1'
#
loop_
_entity.id
_entity.type
_entity.pdbx_description
1 polymer ?
#
loop_
_entity_poly.entity_id
_entity_poly.type
_entity_poly.pdbx_seq_one_letter_code
_entity_poly.pdbx_strand_id
1 'polypeptide(L)' 'MRKLITEVAKRKAKEIEYILNNPIEMTEKKLLSVLSRHRDTVLGRKYGFDTIRTPEEYSSRVSLCDYNSMEPFLRMT' A
#
# COMPACT_ATOMS: atom_id res chain seq x y z
N MET A 1 20.01 26.36 -9.49
CA MET A 1 19.90 25.19 -8.58
C MET A 1 19.07 25.47 -7.32
N ARG A 2 19.40 26.44 -6.45
CA ARG A 2 18.66 26.71 -5.19
C ARG A 2 17.14 26.89 -5.37
N LYS A 3 16.70 27.67 -6.35
CA LYS A 3 15.26 27.85 -6.65
C LYS A 3 14.55 26.53 -7.01
N LEU A 4 15.21 25.65 -7.77
CA LEU A 4 14.64 24.35 -8.15
C LEU A 4 14.46 23.43 -6.94
N ILE A 5 15.44 23.39 -6.03
CA ILE A 5 15.36 22.63 -4.77
C ILE A 5 14.20 23.15 -3.91
N THR A 6 14.06 24.47 -3.79
CA THR A 6 12.95 25.10 -3.04
C THR A 6 11.59 24.76 -3.64
N GLU A 7 11.44 24.77 -4.97
CA GLU A 7 10.17 24.43 -5.60
C GLU A 7 9.81 22.94 -5.45
N VAL A 8 10.79 22.03 -5.54
CA VAL A 8 10.58 20.61 -5.25
C VAL A 8 10.15 20.40 -3.80
N ALA A 9 10.83 21.05 -2.84
CA ALA A 9 10.48 20.96 -1.43
C ALA A 9 9.06 21.47 -1.15
N LYS A 10 8.67 22.61 -1.74
CA LYS A 10 7.30 23.15 -1.62
C LYS A 10 6.24 22.20 -2.18
N ARG A 11 6.51 21.57 -3.33
CA ARG A 11 5.60 20.58 -3.90
C ARG A 11 5.42 19.38 -2.96
N LYS A 12 6.50 18.89 -2.38
CA LYS A 12 6.45 17.80 -1.40
C LYS A 12 5.73 18.18 -0.11
N ALA A 13 5.92 19.39 0.39
CA ALA A 13 5.19 19.89 1.56
C ALA A 13 3.67 19.91 1.29
N LYS A 14 3.25 20.42 0.12
CA LYS A 14 1.83 20.42 -0.29
C LYS A 14 1.25 19.02 -0.43
N GLU A 15 2.02 18.08 -0.96
CA GLU A 15 1.62 16.67 -1.07
C GLU A 15 1.40 16.05 0.32
N ILE A 16 2.33 16.30 1.26
CA ILE A 16 2.21 15.86 2.65
C ILE A 16 0.98 16.47 3.31
N GLU A 17 0.79 17.79 3.19
CA GLU A 17 -0.40 18.47 3.73
C GLU A 17 -1.69 17.90 3.17
N TYR A 18 -1.75 17.61 1.87
CA TYR A 18 -2.92 17.00 1.25
C TYR A 18 -3.20 15.59 1.80
N ILE A 19 -2.16 14.77 1.99
CA ILE A 19 -2.29 13.43 2.60
C ILE A 19 -2.80 13.53 4.03
N LEU A 20 -2.22 14.42 4.83
CA LEU A 20 -2.59 14.60 6.23
C LEU A 20 -4.01 15.16 6.40
N ASN A 21 -4.48 15.97 5.45
CA ASN A 21 -5.86 16.49 5.44
C ASN A 21 -6.89 15.49 4.89
N ASN A 22 -6.47 14.46 4.13
CA ASN A 22 -7.35 13.46 3.52
C ASN A 22 -6.87 12.02 3.83
N PRO A 23 -6.61 11.65 5.09
CA PRO A 23 -5.87 10.44 5.43
C PRO A 23 -6.62 9.16 5.06
N ILE A 24 -7.95 9.13 5.20
CA ILE A 24 -8.78 7.96 4.89
C ILE A 24 -8.69 7.64 3.39
N GLU A 25 -9.08 8.58 2.54
CA GLU A 25 -9.05 8.43 1.07
C GLU A 25 -7.66 8.07 0.57
N MET A 26 -6.63 8.76 1.06
CA MET A 26 -5.25 8.55 0.60
C MET A 26 -4.70 7.19 1.03
N THR A 27 -5.03 6.73 2.23
CA THR A 27 -4.62 5.40 2.72
C THR A 27 -5.36 4.29 1.98
N GLU A 28 -6.66 4.44 1.75
CA GLU A 28 -7.47 3.48 0.99
C GLU A 28 -6.97 3.35 -0.45
N LYS A 29 -6.77 4.48 -1.17
CA LYS A 29 -6.18 4.47 -2.52
C LYS A 29 -4.81 3.79 -2.53
N LYS A 30 -3.99 4.03 -1.51
CA LYS A 30 -2.67 3.39 -1.41
C LYS A 30 -2.78 1.88 -1.22
N LEU A 31 -3.68 1.42 -0.35
CA LEU A 31 -3.94 -0.01 -0.13
C LEU A 31 -4.40 -0.66 -1.44
N LEU A 32 -5.43 -0.13 -2.09
CA LEU A 32 -5.96 -0.68 -3.34
C LEU A 32 -4.92 -0.70 -4.47
N SER A 33 -4.04 0.31 -4.53
CA SER A 33 -2.92 0.33 -5.47
C SER A 33 -1.92 -0.81 -5.24
N VAL A 34 -1.62 -1.13 -3.98
CA VAL A 34 -0.75 -2.26 -3.61
C VAL A 34 -1.43 -3.58 -3.97
N LEU A 35 -2.70 -3.78 -3.60
CA LEU A 35 -3.43 -5.02 -3.90
C LEU A 35 -3.53 -5.26 -5.41
N SER A 36 -3.90 -4.23 -6.18
CA SER A 36 -3.97 -4.30 -7.64
C SER A 36 -2.64 -4.69 -8.28
N ARG A 37 -1.53 -4.10 -7.82
CA ARG A 37 -0.18 -4.40 -8.32
C ARG A 37 0.26 -5.84 -8.01
N HIS A 38 -0.14 -6.36 -6.86
CA HIS A 38 0.34 -7.64 -6.35
C HIS A 38 -0.70 -8.78 -6.45
N ARG A 39 -1.81 -8.58 -7.17
CA ARG A 39 -2.90 -9.56 -7.32
C ARG A 39 -2.44 -10.91 -7.86
N ASP A 40 -1.43 -10.91 -8.72
CA ASP A 40 -0.90 -12.12 -9.37
C ASP A 40 0.28 -12.76 -8.61
N THR A 41 0.59 -12.30 -7.40
CA THR A 41 1.57 -12.97 -6.52
C THR A 41 0.96 -14.21 -5.88
N VAL A 42 1.80 -15.08 -5.28
CA VAL A 42 1.32 -16.24 -4.52
C VAL A 42 0.36 -15.80 -3.39
N LEU A 43 0.72 -14.76 -2.64
CA LEU A 43 -0.14 -14.18 -1.60
C LEU A 43 -1.37 -13.49 -2.18
N GLY A 44 -1.21 -12.78 -3.31
CA GLY A 44 -2.31 -12.10 -3.98
C GLY A 44 -3.41 -13.05 -4.44
N ARG A 45 -3.03 -14.19 -5.02
CA ARG A 45 -3.97 -15.27 -5.35
C ARG A 45 -4.54 -15.95 -4.11
N LYS A 46 -3.71 -16.20 -3.08
CA LYS A 46 -4.15 -16.85 -1.83
C LYS A 46 -5.25 -16.06 -1.12
N TYR A 47 -5.16 -14.73 -1.10
CA TYR A 47 -6.10 -13.86 -0.38
C TYR A 47 -7.10 -13.12 -1.30
N GLY A 48 -7.04 -13.33 -2.62
CA GLY A 48 -7.97 -12.74 -3.59
C GLY A 48 -7.87 -11.22 -3.70
N PHE A 49 -6.65 -10.69 -3.80
CA PHE A 49 -6.36 -9.24 -3.84
C PHE A 49 -7.08 -8.48 -4.97
N ASP A 50 -7.42 -9.15 -6.08
CA ASP A 50 -8.19 -8.60 -7.21
C ASP A 50 -9.66 -8.29 -6.87
N THR A 51 -10.20 -8.96 -5.84
CA THR A 51 -11.60 -8.82 -5.43
C THR A 51 -11.80 -7.95 -4.20
N ILE A 52 -10.73 -7.54 -3.51
CA ILE A 52 -10.82 -6.66 -2.34
C ILE A 52 -11.01 -5.21 -2.79
N ARG A 53 -12.03 -4.55 -2.25
CA ARG A 53 -12.45 -3.18 -2.59
C ARG A 53 -12.43 -2.22 -1.41
N THR A 54 -12.38 -2.72 -0.18
CA THR A 54 -12.31 -1.87 1.02
C THR A 54 -11.23 -2.32 2.01
N PRO A 55 -10.76 -1.43 2.91
CA PRO A 55 -9.87 -1.81 4.00
C PRO A 55 -10.45 -2.89 4.92
N GLU A 56 -11.77 -2.88 5.15
CA GLU A 56 -12.47 -3.85 5.99
C GLU A 56 -12.43 -5.25 5.36
N GLU A 57 -12.66 -5.33 4.05
CA GLU A 57 -12.53 -6.59 3.30
C GLU A 57 -11.10 -7.13 3.37
N TYR A 58 -10.09 -6.26 3.22
CA TYR A 58 -8.69 -6.64 3.40
C TYR A 58 -8.44 -7.22 4.80
N SER A 59 -8.85 -6.48 5.84
CA SER A 59 -8.65 -6.89 7.23
C SER A 59 -9.37 -8.20 7.58
N SER A 60 -10.51 -8.48 6.95
CA SER A 60 -11.26 -9.72 7.18
C SER A 60 -10.62 -10.95 6.54
N ARG A 61 -9.82 -10.78 5.48
CA ARG A 61 -9.25 -11.88 4.68
C ARG A 61 -7.78 -12.13 4.95
N VAL A 62 -7.00 -11.07 5.16
CA VAL A 62 -5.55 -11.15 5.31
C VAL A 62 -5.20 -11.20 6.78
N SER A 63 -4.85 -12.39 7.26
CA SER A 63 -4.40 -12.59 8.63
C SER A 63 -3.08 -11.88 8.92
N LEU A 64 -2.93 -11.39 10.15
CA LEU A 64 -1.63 -10.95 10.64
C LEU A 64 -0.64 -12.11 10.58
N CYS A 65 0.56 -11.82 10.12
CA CYS A 65 1.63 -12.79 9.94
C CYS A 65 2.85 -12.38 10.75
N ASP A 66 3.52 -13.36 11.33
CA ASP A 66 4.87 -13.19 11.87
C ASP A 66 5.92 -13.64 10.85
N TYR A 67 7.19 -13.51 11.23
CA TYR A 67 8.32 -13.91 10.39
C TYR A 67 8.26 -15.39 9.99
N ASN A 68 7.94 -16.29 10.92
CA ASN A 68 7.94 -17.73 10.68
C ASN A 68 6.83 -18.13 9.68
N SER A 69 5.66 -17.53 9.81
CA SER A 69 4.53 -17.75 8.89
C SER A 69 4.81 -17.25 7.46
N MET A 70 5.75 -16.32 7.30
CA MET A 70 6.16 -15.79 6.00
C MET A 70 7.35 -16.51 5.39
N GLU A 71 8.10 -17.28 6.18
CA GLU A 71 9.30 -17.99 5.76
C GLU A 71 9.13 -18.82 4.47
N PRO A 72 8.03 -19.59 4.29
CA PRO A 72 7.83 -20.38 3.07
C PRO A 72 7.78 -19.52 1.80
N PHE A 73 7.28 -18.29 1.89
CA PHE A 73 7.18 -17.37 0.75
C PHE A 73 8.50 -16.64 0.49
N LEU A 74 9.30 -16.39 1.54
CA LEU A 74 10.58 -15.69 1.44
C LEU A 74 11.69 -16.56 0.84
N ARG A 75 11.58 -17.89 0.96
CA ARG A 75 12.56 -18.83 0.38
C ARG A 75 12.29 -19.23 -1.07
N MET A 76 11.23 -18.71 -1.70
CA MET A 76 10.88 -19.07 -3.08
C MET A 76 11.73 -18.37 -4.16
N THR A 77 12.72 -17.58 -3.76
CA THR A 77 13.75 -16.96 -4.64
C THR A 77 14.92 -17.90 -4.88
#